data_AF-A0A1R4I5Q8-F1
#
_entry.id   AF-A0A1R4I5Q8-F1
#
_cell.length_a   1.000
_cell.length_b   1.000
_cell.length_c   1.000
_cell.angle_alpha   90.00
_cell.angle_beta   90.00
_cell.angle_gamma   90.00
#
_symmetry.space_group_name_H-M   'P 1'
#
loop_
_entity.id
_entity.type
_entity.pdbx_description
1 polymer ?
#
loop_
_entity_poly.entity_id
_entity_poly.type
_entity_poly.pdbx_seq_one_letter_code
_entity_poly.pdbx_strand_id
1 'polypeptide(L)'
;MLTTLSSAQEEIVLALREYLRLSVDDLLVVAREFLHPDLSHSALQRLLKRRGLPSLAALKKQERADQAPTHKPFKAYTPGYIHVDVKHLPQMLDENRKRYLFVAIDRATRWVYLEVRQHQSAR
;
A
#
# COMPACT_ATOMS: atom_id res chain seq x y z
N MET A 1 -16.78 -4.38 -34.71
CA MET A 1 -15.86 -5.24 -33.93
C MET A 1 -16.70 -6.40 -33.42
N LEU A 2 -16.43 -7.65 -33.81
CA LEU A 2 -17.20 -8.81 -33.32
C LEU A 2 -16.87 -9.07 -31.84
N THR A 3 -17.87 -9.18 -30.98
CA THR A 3 -17.71 -9.45 -29.54
C THR A 3 -18.08 -10.91 -29.24
N THR A 4 -17.21 -11.61 -28.50
CA THR A 4 -17.43 -13.01 -28.09
C THR A 4 -18.50 -13.13 -27.01
N LEU A 5 -18.64 -12.10 -26.17
CA LEU A 5 -19.66 -12.03 -25.13
C LEU A 5 -20.90 -11.30 -25.64
N SER A 6 -22.07 -11.71 -25.15
CA SER A 6 -23.30 -10.94 -25.31
C SER A 6 -23.24 -9.65 -24.50
N SER A 7 -24.05 -8.65 -24.84
CA SER A 7 -24.10 -7.39 -24.08
C SER A 7 -24.35 -7.60 -22.60
N ALA A 8 -25.24 -8.53 -22.24
CA ALA A 8 -25.53 -8.85 -20.84
C ALA A 8 -24.32 -9.48 -20.12
N GLN A 9 -23.60 -10.39 -20.78
CA GLN A 9 -22.39 -10.99 -20.21
C GLN A 9 -21.27 -9.96 -20.04
N GLU A 10 -21.13 -9.03 -20.99
CA GLU A 10 -20.17 -7.93 -20.84
C GLU A 10 -20.48 -7.12 -19.58
N GLU A 11 -21.72 -6.68 -19.38
CA GLU A 11 -22.10 -5.91 -18.18
C GLU A 11 -21.82 -6.67 -16.88
N ILE A 12 -22.08 -7.98 -16.83
CA ILE A 12 -21.74 -8.81 -15.66
C ILE A 12 -20.23 -8.80 -15.40
N VAL A 13 -19.40 -8.95 -16.44
CA VAL A 13 -17.93 -8.90 -16.29
C VAL A 13 -17.46 -7.55 -15.76
N LEU A 14 -18.04 -6.43 -16.24
CA LEU A 14 -17.67 -5.09 -15.75
C LEU A 14 -18.07 -4.92 -14.28
N ALA A 15 -19.29 -5.32 -13.92
CA ALA A 15 -19.77 -5.26 -12.55
C ALA A 15 -18.89 -6.09 -11.61
N LEU A 16 -18.53 -7.31 -12.00
CA LEU A 16 -17.61 -8.16 -11.22
C LEU A 16 -16.24 -7.50 -11.04
N ARG A 17 -15.71 -6.85 -12.08
CA ARG A 17 -14.41 -6.16 -11.99
C ARG A 17 -14.44 -4.98 -11.02
N GLU A 18 -15.51 -4.19 -11.03
CA GLU A 18 -15.65 -3.04 -10.14
C GLU A 18 -15.89 -3.46 -8.69
N TYR A 19 -16.76 -4.46 -8.48
CA TYR A 19 -17.18 -4.88 -7.15
C TYR A 19 -16.12 -5.74 -6.45
N LEU A 20 -15.52 -6.69 -7.17
CA LEU A 20 -14.60 -7.68 -6.60
C LEU A 20 -13.12 -7.31 -6.78
N ARG A 21 -12.80 -6.35 -7.66
CA ARG A 21 -11.42 -5.89 -7.96
C ARG A 21 -10.46 -7.05 -8.29
N LEU A 22 -10.98 -8.10 -8.93
CA LEU A 22 -10.20 -9.27 -9.34
C LEU A 22 -9.10 -8.89 -10.32
N SER A 23 -7.98 -9.63 -10.32
CA SER A 23 -6.98 -9.54 -11.39
C SER A 23 -7.61 -9.89 -12.75
N VAL A 24 -6.93 -9.57 -13.86
CA VAL A 24 -7.47 -9.96 -15.18
C VAL A 24 -7.52 -11.49 -15.29
N ASP A 25 -6.55 -12.19 -14.72
CA ASP A 25 -6.50 -13.64 -14.71
C ASP A 25 -7.60 -14.27 -13.85
N ASP A 26 -7.82 -13.74 -12.63
CA ASP A 26 -8.89 -14.24 -11.76
C ASP A 26 -10.27 -13.95 -12.34
N LEU A 27 -10.45 -12.76 -12.93
CA LEU A 27 -11.68 -12.41 -13.62
C LEU A 27 -11.92 -13.31 -14.83
N LEU A 28 -10.87 -13.73 -15.54
CA LEU A 28 -10.96 -14.67 -16.64
C LEU A 28 -11.42 -16.06 -16.17
N VAL A 29 -10.90 -16.55 -15.04
CA VAL A 29 -11.33 -17.83 -14.46
C VAL A 29 -12.82 -17.79 -14.14
N VAL A 30 -13.28 -16.76 -13.43
CA VAL A 30 -14.70 -16.57 -13.08
C VAL A 30 -15.57 -16.44 -14.34
N ALA A 31 -15.14 -15.63 -15.31
CA ALA A 31 -15.91 -15.43 -16.53
C ALA A 31 -16.01 -16.70 -17.39
N ARG A 32 -14.98 -17.56 -17.39
CA ARG A 32 -15.02 -18.85 -18.07
C ARG A 32 -15.98 -19.82 -17.40
N GLU A 33 -15.90 -19.91 -16.09
CA GLU A 33 -16.73 -20.83 -15.31
C GLU A 33 -18.22 -20.50 -15.44
N PHE A 34 -18.59 -19.21 -15.36
CA PHE A 34 -19.99 -18.83 -15.20
C PHE A 34 -20.63 -18.18 -16.43
N LEU A 35 -19.85 -17.69 -17.41
CA LEU A 35 -20.39 -16.91 -18.53
C LEU A 35 -20.07 -17.52 -19.88
N HIS A 36 -18.79 -17.74 -20.18
CA HIS A 36 -18.36 -18.20 -21.50
C HIS A 36 -17.05 -19.01 -21.41
N PRO A 37 -17.10 -20.35 -21.50
CA PRO A 37 -15.95 -21.23 -21.23
C PRO A 37 -14.75 -20.94 -22.15
N ASP A 38 -15.01 -20.59 -23.41
CA ASP A 38 -13.94 -20.32 -24.39
C ASP A 38 -13.49 -18.85 -24.42
N LEU A 39 -13.85 -18.04 -23.41
CA LEU A 39 -13.42 -16.65 -23.37
C LEU A 39 -11.89 -16.59 -23.37
N SER A 40 -11.31 -15.85 -24.32
CA SER A 40 -9.87 -15.66 -24.37
C SER A 40 -9.44 -14.49 -23.49
N HIS A 41 -8.22 -14.59 -22.94
CA HIS A 41 -7.62 -13.51 -22.17
C HIS A 41 -7.54 -12.19 -22.97
N SER A 42 -7.21 -12.27 -24.26
CA SER A 42 -7.14 -11.09 -25.13
C SER A 42 -8.52 -10.46 -25.43
N ALA A 43 -9.58 -11.28 -25.54
CA ALA A 43 -10.94 -10.77 -25.67
C ALA A 43 -11.39 -10.03 -24.41
N LEU A 44 -11.08 -10.59 -23.22
CA LEU A 44 -11.35 -9.94 -21.94
C LEU A 44 -10.59 -8.60 -21.81
N GLN A 45 -9.30 -8.58 -22.11
CA GLN A 45 -8.52 -7.34 -22.07
C GLN A 45 -9.04 -6.29 -23.04
N ARG A 46 -9.43 -6.69 -24.26
CA ARG A 46 -10.07 -5.79 -25.24
C ARG A 46 -11.41 -5.25 -24.75
N LEU A 47 -12.22 -6.06 -24.07
CA LEU A 47 -13.47 -5.61 -23.44
C LEU A 47 -13.17 -4.52 -22.42
N LEU A 48 -12.29 -4.79 -21.45
CA LEU A 48 -11.95 -3.83 -20.39
C LEU A 48 -11.39 -2.52 -20.96
N LYS A 49 -10.51 -2.60 -21.97
CA LYS A 49 -9.95 -1.42 -22.65
C LYS A 49 -11.02 -0.64 -23.43
N ARG A 50 -11.89 -1.33 -24.17
CA ARG A 50 -12.97 -0.69 -24.95
C ARG A 50 -14.00 0.01 -24.05
N ARG A 51 -14.26 -0.55 -22.88
CA ARG A 51 -15.17 0.01 -21.87
C ARG A 51 -14.51 1.04 -20.96
N GLY A 52 -13.21 1.30 -21.13
CA GLY A 52 -12.49 2.34 -20.41
C GLY A 52 -12.28 2.05 -18.92
N LEU A 53 -12.33 0.79 -18.49
CA LEU A 53 -12.16 0.50 -17.07
C LEU A 53 -10.74 0.84 -16.60
N PRO A 54 -10.60 1.46 -15.41
CA PRO A 54 -9.31 1.74 -14.83
C PRO A 54 -8.52 0.46 -14.58
N SER A 55 -7.20 0.58 -14.68
CA SER A 55 -6.32 -0.52 -14.29
C SER A 55 -6.52 -0.84 -12.80
N LEU A 56 -6.21 -2.07 -12.42
CA LEU A 56 -6.32 -2.50 -11.02
C LEU A 56 -5.43 -1.64 -10.09
N ALA A 57 -4.28 -1.20 -10.60
CA ALA A 57 -3.40 -0.28 -9.89
C ALA A 57 -4.07 1.09 -9.66
N ALA A 58 -4.81 1.61 -10.65
CA ALA A 58 -5.55 2.86 -10.51
C ALA A 58 -6.69 2.73 -9.48
N LEU A 59 -7.44 1.62 -9.51
CA LEU A 59 -8.49 1.33 -8.51
C LEU A 59 -7.94 1.25 -7.08
N LYS A 60 -6.80 0.56 -6.89
CA LYS A 60 -6.10 0.49 -5.60
C LYS A 60 -5.55 1.84 -5.14
N LYS A 61 -5.08 2.67 -6.07
CA LYS A 61 -4.59 4.03 -5.77
C LYS A 61 -5.73 4.93 -5.29
N GLN A 62 -6.89 4.84 -5.94
CA GLN A 62 -8.09 5.57 -5.54
C GLN A 62 -8.55 5.14 -4.15
N GLU A 63 -8.60 3.83 -3.87
CA GLU A 63 -8.85 3.30 -2.52
C GLU A 63 -7.89 3.85 -1.46
N ARG A 64 -6.59 3.89 -1.76
CA ARG A 64 -5.60 4.46 -0.84
C ARG A 64 -5.74 5.96 -0.67
N ALA A 65 -6.25 6.67 -1.67
CA ALA A 65 -6.53 8.11 -1.56
C ALA A 65 -7.78 8.33 -0.69
N ASP A 66 -8.82 7.52 -0.88
CA ASP A 66 -10.06 7.56 -0.09
C ASP A 66 -9.81 7.15 1.38
N GLN A 67 -8.82 6.26 1.60
CA GLN A 67 -8.38 5.81 2.93
C GLN A 67 -7.15 6.57 3.44
N ALA A 68 -6.66 7.57 2.71
CA ALA A 68 -5.47 8.31 3.13
C ALA A 68 -5.82 8.99 4.46
N PRO A 69 -5.09 8.69 5.56
CA PRO A 69 -5.34 9.40 6.80
C PRO A 69 -5.12 10.88 6.53
N THR A 70 -6.10 11.71 6.91
CA THR A 70 -5.89 13.16 6.97
C THR A 70 -4.74 13.38 7.94
N HIS A 71 -3.53 13.57 7.41
CA HIS A 71 -2.35 13.77 8.22
C HIS A 71 -2.57 15.07 9.01
N LYS A 72 -2.89 14.92 10.30
CA LYS A 72 -2.93 16.07 11.18
C LYS A 72 -1.52 16.66 11.22
N PRO A 73 -1.37 17.99 11.04
CA PRO A 73 -0.06 18.60 11.22
C PRO A 73 0.45 18.26 12.61
N PHE A 74 1.76 18.06 12.74
CA PHE A 74 2.37 17.87 14.05
C PHE A 74 2.00 19.05 14.96
N LYS A 75 1.73 18.77 16.24
CA LYS A 75 1.50 19.81 17.25
C LYS A 75 2.67 20.80 17.22
N ALA A 76 2.35 22.10 17.20
CA ALA A 76 3.34 23.16 17.36
C ALA A 76 3.83 23.17 18.82
N TYR A 77 5.10 22.84 19.02
CA TYR A 77 5.74 22.88 20.33
C TYR A 77 6.55 24.19 20.46
N THR A 78 6.65 24.73 21.67
CA THR A 78 7.67 25.73 22.01
C THR A 78 9.01 25.04 22.25
N PRO A 79 10.17 25.71 22.04
CA PRO A 79 11.46 25.19 22.44
C PRO A 79 11.46 24.72 23.91
N GLY A 80 12.15 23.61 24.19
CA GLY A 80 12.20 22.95 25.50
C GLY A 80 11.37 21.65 25.59
N TYR A 81 10.51 21.36 24.61
CA TYR A 81 9.85 20.05 24.54
C TYR A 81 10.76 19.03 23.85
N ILE A 82 11.43 18.21 24.65
CA ILE A 82 12.37 17.19 24.17
C ILE A 82 11.67 15.84 24.05
N HIS A 83 11.66 15.28 22.84
CA HIS A 83 11.28 13.90 22.60
C HIS A 83 12.53 13.02 22.68
N VAL A 84 12.55 12.11 23.66
CA VAL A 84 13.63 11.12 23.84
C VAL A 84 13.14 9.76 23.34
N ASP A 85 13.91 9.14 22.46
CA ASP A 85 13.67 7.81 21.93
C ASP A 85 14.92 6.94 22.08
N VAL A 86 14.73 5.64 22.31
CA VAL A 86 15.82 4.67 22.42
C VAL A 86 15.55 3.53 21.45
N LYS A 87 16.43 3.36 20.47
CA LYS A 87 16.34 2.27 19.49
C LYS A 87 17.48 1.27 19.66
N HIS A 88 17.17 -0.01 19.54
CA HIS A 88 18.21 -1.03 19.42
C HIS A 88 18.81 -1.00 18.02
N LEU A 89 20.13 -0.96 17.94
CA LEU A 89 20.86 -1.08 16.68
C LEU A 89 20.95 -2.55 16.26
N PRO A 90 21.07 -2.82 14.94
CA PRO A 90 21.39 -4.16 14.46
C PRO A 90 22.69 -4.67 15.11
N GLN A 91 22.69 -5.92 15.56
CA GLN A 91 23.88 -6.57 16.11
C GLN A 91 24.75 -7.04 14.94
N MET A 92 26.02 -6.61 14.91
CA MET A 92 26.98 -7.04 13.89
C MET A 92 27.54 -8.43 14.23
N LEU A 93 28.14 -9.10 13.23
CA LEU A 93 28.64 -10.47 13.36
C LEU A 93 29.76 -10.61 14.41
N ASP A 94 30.52 -9.55 14.62
CA ASP A 94 31.61 -9.41 15.60
C ASP A 94 31.13 -8.91 16.99
N GLU A 95 29.84 -8.66 17.16
CA GLU A 95 29.28 -8.14 18.40
C GLU A 95 28.60 -9.24 19.22
N ASN A 96 28.95 -9.34 20.49
CA ASN A 96 28.33 -10.29 21.43
C ASN A 96 27.01 -9.78 22.04
N ARG A 97 26.60 -8.53 21.73
CA ARG A 97 25.37 -7.92 22.25
C ARG A 97 24.89 -6.78 21.35
N LYS A 98 23.58 -6.49 21.40
CA LYS A 98 22.98 -5.31 20.75
C LYS A 98 23.45 -4.01 21.41
N ARG A 99 23.68 -2.98 20.59
CA ARG A 99 23.91 -1.60 21.03
C ARG A 99 22.60 -0.79 20.98
N TYR A 100 22.57 0.35 21.66
CA TYR A 100 21.40 1.21 21.77
C TYR A 100 21.73 2.61 21.26
N LEU A 101 20.88 3.17 20.42
CA LEU A 101 20.91 4.56 19.99
C LEU A 101 19.94 5.37 20.85
N PHE A 102 20.48 6.28 21.64
CA PHE A 102 19.73 7.30 22.34
C PHE A 102 19.59 8.52 21.43
N VAL A 103 18.35 8.96 21.25
CA VAL A 103 18.02 10.13 20.45
C VAL A 103 17.23 11.09 21.32
N ALA A 104 17.67 12.33 21.42
CA ALA A 104 16.88 13.41 22.01
C ALA A 104 16.66 14.50 20.95
N ILE A 105 15.41 14.86 20.71
CA ILE A 105 15.02 15.84 19.70
C ILE A 105 14.17 16.91 20.34
N ASP A 106 14.63 18.16 20.29
CA ASP A 106 13.74 19.30 20.55
C ASP A 106 12.74 19.42 19.40
N ARG A 107 11.45 19.23 19.69
CA ARG A 107 10.41 19.13 18.64
C ARG A 107 10.14 20.44 17.92
N ALA A 108 10.47 21.58 18.54
CA ALA A 108 10.23 22.91 18.01
C ALA A 108 11.37 23.35 17.08
N THR A 109 12.61 23.27 17.57
CA THR A 109 13.82 23.72 16.90
C THR A 109 14.45 22.67 16.00
N ARG A 110 14.09 21.39 16.19
CA ARG A 110 14.71 20.23 15.53
C ARG A 110 16.19 20.08 15.84
N TRP A 111 16.66 20.63 16.96
CA TRP A 111 17.95 20.30 17.50
C TRP A 111 17.97 18.83 17.95
N VAL A 112 19.04 18.11 17.62
CA VAL A 112 19.15 16.66 17.83
C VAL A 112 20.43 16.34 18.59
N TYR A 113 20.30 15.49 19.61
CA TYR A 113 21.39 14.80 20.29
C TYR A 113 21.31 13.30 20.00
N LEU A 114 22.46 12.69 19.72
CA LEU A 114 22.61 11.27 19.37
C LEU A 114 23.76 10.67 20.18
N GLU A 115 23.52 9.53 20.81
CA GLU A 115 24.55 8.79 21.54
C GLU A 115 24.34 7.28 21.35
N VAL A 116 25.41 6.55 21.01
CA VAL A 116 25.38 5.08 20.97
C VAL A 116 25.93 4.54 22.28
N ARG A 117 25.13 3.75 22.99
CA ARG A 117 25.50 3.09 24.24
C ARG A 117 25.49 1.58 24.13
N GLN A 118 26.34 0.93 24.94
CA GLN A 118 26.38 -0.53 25.04
C GLN A 118 25.20 -1.11 25.86
N HIS A 119 24.59 -0.29 26.69
CA HIS A 119 23.51 -0.67 27.59
C HIS A 119 22.33 0.30 27.45
N GLN A 120 21.11 -0.21 27.68
CA GLN A 120 19.88 0.58 27.68
C GLN A 120 19.73 1.44 28.95
N SER A 121 20.64 1.30 29.92
CA SER A 121 20.60 2.01 31.19
C SER A 121 21.18 3.42 31.11
N ALA A 122 20.55 4.34 31.84
CA ALA A 122 20.98 5.73 31.98
C ALA A 122 22.12 5.94 33.01
N ARG A 123 22.63 4.87 33.61
CA ARG A 123 23.75 4.90 34.57
C ARG A 123 25.09 4.82 33.87
#